data_AF-A0A939G7P2-F1
#
_entry.id   AF-A0A939G7P2-F1
#
_cell.length_a   1.000
_cell.length_b   1.000
_cell.length_c   1.000
_cell.angle_alpha   90.00
_cell.angle_beta   90.00
_cell.angle_gamma   90.00
#
_symmetry.space_group_name_H-M   'P 1'
#
loop_
_entity.id
_entity.type
_entity.pdbx_description
1 polymer ?
#
loop_
_entity_poly.entity_id
_entity_poly.type
_entity_poly.pdbx_seq_one_letter_code
_entity_poly.pdbx_strand_id
1 'polypeptide(L)'
;MKKQCMHIGKAMLSLLILLATLSAQAQVRFYTDPLFRGKSASFETSEYNTLGLGMAGNVSSVVIPNGYEVTIYDQPNLRGNSLRLTNNVPLFRIWNDRIQSARVSRIGGPHPPTPPTLPPTLPPVSGTDQVRIFDGRRYSGTDKDVTAGNHARLGPWTNRPSSVQVPRGYVVVLFDQPNFRGTSLRLAQNTESLADFGWDNRVQSMQVMQSGQPQPVRPQPVPVTRPLPSQRVN
;
A
#
# COMPACT_ATOMS: atom_id res chain seq x y z
N MET A 1 18.15 73.15 23.99
CA MET A 1 18.23 73.19 22.51
C MET A 1 19.11 72.03 22.02
N LYS A 2 18.66 71.29 20.99
CA LYS A 2 19.32 70.21 20.19
C LYS A 2 19.45 68.85 20.90
N LYS A 3 18.53 67.88 20.78
CA LYS A 3 18.12 66.93 19.69
C LYS A 3 19.10 65.76 19.40
N GLN A 4 18.62 64.56 19.78
CA GLN A 4 18.63 63.23 19.09
C GLN A 4 19.95 62.47 18.92
N CYS A 5 20.03 61.23 19.46
CA CYS A 5 19.89 60.02 18.63
C CYS A 5 19.69 58.73 19.45
N MET A 6 18.74 57.94 18.97
CA MET A 6 18.17 56.68 19.44
C MET A 6 19.10 55.48 19.19
N HIS A 7 19.35 54.63 20.19
CA HIS A 7 19.84 53.25 20.03
C HIS A 7 18.96 52.36 20.92
N ILE A 8 17.80 51.95 20.40
CA ILE A 8 17.58 50.64 19.75
C ILE A 8 17.69 49.50 20.77
N GLY A 9 16.52 49.04 21.20
CA GLY A 9 16.34 47.87 22.04
C GLY A 9 16.91 46.60 21.41
N LYS A 10 17.46 45.75 22.27
CA LYS A 10 17.92 44.39 21.90
C LYS A 10 18.01 43.43 23.09
N ALA A 11 17.25 43.67 24.17
CA ALA A 11 17.32 42.85 25.38
C ALA A 11 15.99 42.17 25.78
N MET A 12 14.99 42.16 24.89
CA MET A 12 13.69 41.51 25.16
C MET A 12 13.19 40.72 23.93
N LEU A 13 14.10 40.00 23.28
CA LEU A 13 13.78 39.09 22.17
C LEU A 13 14.69 37.85 22.17
N SER A 14 15.11 37.40 23.36
CA SER A 14 15.98 36.22 23.51
C SER A 14 15.29 35.03 24.19
N LEU A 15 13.96 35.05 24.33
CA LEU A 15 13.22 33.96 24.97
C LEU A 15 11.92 33.57 24.23
N LEU A 16 11.74 34.00 22.97
CA LEU A 16 10.61 33.61 22.12
C LEU A 16 11.05 33.00 20.78
N ILE A 17 12.25 32.44 20.75
CA ILE A 17 12.64 31.41 19.78
C ILE A 17 13.06 30.20 20.59
N LEU A 18 12.16 29.74 21.48
CA LEU A 18 12.10 28.32 21.76
C LEU A 18 11.79 27.72 20.39
N LEU A 19 12.83 27.23 19.71
CA LEU A 19 12.66 26.47 18.49
C LEU A 19 11.68 25.36 18.82
N ALA A 20 10.41 25.56 18.48
CA ALA A 20 9.61 24.48 17.96
C ALA A 20 10.36 24.05 16.70
N THR A 21 11.39 23.23 16.91
CA THR A 21 11.77 22.22 15.95
C THR A 21 10.51 21.39 15.81
N LEU A 22 9.60 21.85 14.94
CA LEU A 22 8.69 20.95 14.27
C LEU A 22 9.66 20.02 13.54
N SER A 23 10.03 18.94 14.20
CA SER A 23 10.28 17.70 13.49
C SER A 23 9.03 17.55 12.64
N ALA A 24 9.11 17.99 11.39
CA ALA A 24 8.22 17.52 10.36
C ALA A 24 8.51 16.02 10.32
N GLN A 25 7.85 15.28 11.20
CA GLN A 25 7.90 13.84 11.20
C GLN A 25 7.61 13.48 9.76
N ALA A 26 8.51 12.72 9.16
CA ALA A 26 8.35 12.27 7.80
C ALA A 26 7.08 11.40 7.78
N GLN A 27 5.94 12.03 7.48
CA GLN A 27 4.62 11.45 7.46
C GLN A 27 4.21 11.26 6.02
N VAL A 28 3.39 10.24 5.77
CA VAL A 28 2.76 10.06 4.47
C VAL A 28 1.76 11.19 4.28
N ARG A 29 1.78 11.84 3.11
CA ARG A 29 0.85 12.95 2.84
C ARG A 29 0.10 12.70 1.55
N PHE A 30 -1.23 12.64 1.67
CA PHE A 30 -2.13 12.61 0.52
C PHE A 30 -2.56 14.03 0.15
N TYR A 31 -2.79 14.22 -1.14
CA TYR A 31 -3.12 15.50 -1.76
C TYR A 31 -4.30 15.35 -2.69
N THR A 32 -5.18 16.34 -2.71
CA THR A 32 -6.36 16.33 -3.57
C THR A 32 -6.08 16.64 -5.02
N ASP A 33 -4.93 17.24 -5.31
CA ASP A 33 -4.58 17.62 -6.67
C ASP A 33 -3.31 16.88 -7.12
N PRO A 34 -3.08 16.75 -8.43
CA PRO A 34 -1.83 16.24 -8.97
C PRO A 34 -0.61 17.08 -8.55
N LEU A 35 0.57 16.48 -8.65
CA LEU A 35 1.87 17.09 -8.40
C LEU A 35 2.03 17.63 -6.97
N PHE A 36 1.38 16.97 -5.99
CA PHE A 36 1.46 17.29 -4.56
C PHE A 36 0.89 18.68 -4.22
N ARG A 37 -0.24 19.02 -4.84
CA ARG A 37 -0.92 20.33 -4.69
C ARG A 37 -2.30 20.18 -4.07
N GLY A 38 -2.96 21.30 -3.85
CA GLY A 38 -4.33 21.33 -3.32
C GLY A 38 -4.41 21.08 -1.83
N LYS A 39 -5.59 20.64 -1.38
CA LYS A 39 -5.81 20.27 0.02
C LYS A 39 -4.97 19.03 0.33
N SER A 40 -4.40 18.97 1.53
CA SER A 40 -3.58 17.84 1.96
C SER A 40 -3.91 17.41 3.38
N ALA A 41 -3.66 16.13 3.65
CA ALA A 41 -3.74 15.57 4.99
C ALA A 41 -2.54 14.62 5.20
N SER A 42 -1.99 14.67 6.42
CA SER A 42 -0.84 13.84 6.80
C SER A 42 -1.32 12.66 7.63
N PHE A 43 -0.73 11.50 7.37
CA PHE A 43 -1.12 10.22 7.93
C PHE A 43 0.10 9.58 8.58
N GLU A 44 -0.08 9.16 9.83
CA GLU A 44 0.90 8.43 10.61
C GLU A 44 0.78 6.94 10.37
N THR A 45 1.67 6.14 10.98
CA THR A 45 1.59 4.67 10.90
C THR A 45 0.35 4.18 11.63
N SER A 46 -0.71 3.89 10.87
CA SER A 46 -1.99 3.39 11.38
C SER A 46 -2.86 2.83 10.24
N GLU A 47 -4.00 2.28 10.63
CA GLU A 47 -5.09 1.85 9.75
C GLU A 47 -6.20 2.90 9.74
N TYR A 48 -6.59 3.32 8.54
CA TYR A 48 -7.61 4.34 8.31
C TYR A 48 -8.77 3.73 7.58
N ASN A 49 -9.84 3.34 8.31
CA ASN A 49 -11.07 2.78 7.74
C ASN A 49 -11.78 3.73 6.75
N THR A 50 -11.50 5.03 6.88
CA THR A 50 -11.80 6.07 5.90
C THR A 50 -10.72 7.13 5.96
N LEU A 51 -10.41 7.77 4.82
CA LEU A 51 -9.52 8.94 4.79
C LEU A 51 -10.18 10.21 5.35
N GLY A 52 -11.47 10.15 5.69
CA GLY A 52 -12.21 11.28 6.25
C GLY A 52 -12.76 12.24 5.20
N LEU A 53 -13.56 13.20 5.68
CA LEU A 53 -14.31 14.14 4.83
C LEU A 53 -13.38 15.01 3.98
N GLY A 54 -13.58 14.93 2.66
CA GLY A 54 -12.84 15.69 1.67
C GLY A 54 -11.41 15.19 1.40
N MET A 55 -11.08 13.95 1.79
CA MET A 55 -9.95 13.20 1.25
C MET A 55 -10.44 11.88 0.64
N ALA A 56 -11.38 11.19 1.30
CA ALA A 56 -11.98 9.98 0.74
C ALA A 56 -12.58 10.29 -0.65
N GLY A 57 -12.15 9.55 -1.67
CA GLY A 57 -12.57 9.72 -3.06
C GLY A 57 -12.08 11.00 -3.72
N ASN A 58 -11.07 11.68 -3.17
CA ASN A 58 -10.57 12.95 -3.71
C ASN A 58 -9.04 13.00 -3.67
N VAL A 59 -8.34 11.86 -3.77
CA VAL A 59 -6.87 11.84 -3.70
C VAL A 59 -6.28 11.68 -5.10
N SER A 60 -5.41 12.60 -5.48
CA SER A 60 -4.74 12.63 -6.77
C SER A 60 -3.23 12.45 -6.72
N SER A 61 -2.58 12.71 -5.58
CA SER A 61 -1.15 12.44 -5.40
C SER A 61 -0.78 12.10 -3.96
N VAL A 62 0.35 11.41 -3.77
CA VAL A 62 0.85 11.03 -2.45
C VAL A 62 2.37 11.19 -2.36
N VAL A 63 2.84 11.74 -1.25
CA VAL A 63 4.24 11.72 -0.84
C VAL A 63 4.41 10.63 0.21
N ILE A 64 5.31 9.68 -0.06
CA ILE A 64 5.66 8.56 0.82
C ILE A 64 7.14 8.70 1.16
N PRO A 65 7.47 9.11 2.39
CA PRO A 65 8.87 9.21 2.81
C PRO A 65 9.57 7.85 2.80
N ASN A 66 10.90 7.86 2.66
CA ASN A 66 11.69 6.64 2.70
C ASN A 66 11.47 5.89 4.04
N GLY A 67 11.36 4.57 3.97
CA GLY A 67 11.04 3.72 5.11
C GLY A 67 9.55 3.61 5.43
N TYR A 68 8.67 4.17 4.60
CA TYR A 68 7.22 3.99 4.70
C TYR A 68 6.63 3.21 3.52
N GLU A 69 5.55 2.52 3.81
CA GLU A 69 4.71 1.79 2.89
C GLU A 69 3.26 2.23 3.10
N VAL A 70 2.53 2.38 2.01
CA VAL A 70 1.12 2.74 2.01
C VAL A 70 0.37 1.73 1.16
N THR A 71 -0.68 1.13 1.74
CA THR A 71 -1.66 0.36 0.96
C THR A 71 -2.95 1.17 0.90
N ILE A 72 -3.37 1.56 -0.31
CA ILE A 72 -4.61 2.28 -0.57
C ILE A 72 -5.69 1.32 -1.06
N TYR A 73 -6.95 1.62 -0.73
CA TYR A 73 -8.12 0.80 -1.03
C TYR A 73 -9.22 1.63 -1.68
N ASP A 74 -9.94 1.04 -2.63
CA ASP A 74 -11.05 1.70 -3.34
C ASP A 74 -12.40 1.62 -2.59
N GLN A 75 -12.44 0.93 -1.45
CA GLN A 75 -13.61 0.87 -0.57
C GLN A 75 -13.28 1.27 0.88
N PRO A 76 -14.27 1.66 1.68
CA PRO A 76 -14.08 1.86 3.12
C PRO A 76 -13.71 0.56 3.85
N ASN A 77 -13.19 0.69 5.07
CA ASN A 77 -12.82 -0.42 5.97
C ASN A 77 -11.74 -1.37 5.43
N LEU A 78 -10.80 -0.86 4.63
CA LEU A 78 -9.68 -1.62 4.05
C LEU A 78 -10.14 -2.79 3.16
N ARG A 79 -11.20 -2.55 2.36
CA ARG A 79 -11.84 -3.54 1.48
C ARG A 79 -11.63 -3.21 0.01
N GLY A 80 -12.09 -4.11 -0.86
CA GLY A 80 -12.04 -3.94 -2.30
C GLY A 80 -10.67 -4.22 -2.89
N ASN A 81 -10.38 -3.53 -4.00
CA ASN A 81 -9.08 -3.59 -4.63
C ASN A 81 -8.09 -2.75 -3.83
N SER A 82 -6.82 -3.14 -3.83
CA SER A 82 -5.80 -2.38 -3.12
C SER A 82 -4.50 -2.26 -3.89
N LEU A 83 -3.88 -1.08 -3.80
CA LEU A 83 -2.56 -0.79 -4.39
C LEU A 83 -1.56 -0.50 -3.27
N ARG A 84 -0.44 -1.22 -3.26
CA ARG A 84 0.66 -1.02 -2.32
C ARG A 84 1.76 -0.16 -2.95
N LEU A 85 2.17 0.88 -2.24
CA LEU A 85 3.06 1.94 -2.68
C LEU A 85 4.19 2.12 -1.67
N THR A 86 5.41 2.29 -2.16
CA THR A 86 6.61 2.59 -1.34
C THR A 86 7.34 3.84 -1.81
N ASN A 87 6.81 4.51 -2.84
CA ASN A 87 7.42 5.69 -3.47
C ASN A 87 6.34 6.75 -3.68
N ASN A 88 6.78 8.00 -3.83
CA ASN A 88 5.91 9.11 -4.18
C ASN A 88 5.15 8.84 -5.48
N VAL A 89 3.86 9.19 -5.51
CA VAL A 89 3.04 9.14 -6.72
C VAL A 89 2.59 10.56 -7.04
N PRO A 90 3.21 11.23 -8.03
CA PRO A 90 2.88 12.61 -8.38
C PRO A 90 1.51 12.74 -9.06
N LEU A 91 0.99 11.67 -9.63
CA LEU A 91 -0.34 11.63 -10.21
C LEU A 91 -0.83 10.18 -10.19
N PHE A 92 -1.89 9.91 -9.43
CA PHE A 92 -2.66 8.70 -9.63
C PHE A 92 -3.35 8.82 -10.98
N ARG A 93 -3.17 7.85 -11.87
CA ARG A 93 -3.89 7.84 -13.15
C ARG A 93 -5.30 7.37 -12.89
N ILE A 94 -5.49 6.06 -12.79
CA ILE A 94 -6.85 5.51 -12.65
C ILE A 94 -7.31 5.46 -11.20
N TRP A 95 -6.37 5.36 -10.24
CA TRP A 95 -6.65 5.46 -8.81
C TRP A 95 -7.01 6.89 -8.35
N ASN A 96 -6.96 7.86 -9.26
CA ASN A 96 -7.34 9.24 -9.00
C ASN A 96 -8.77 9.30 -8.46
N ASP A 97 -8.97 9.95 -7.32
CA ASP A 97 -10.30 10.17 -6.73
C ASP A 97 -11.07 8.89 -6.40
N ARG A 98 -10.37 7.76 -6.26
CA ARG A 98 -10.98 6.46 -5.89
C ARG A 98 -10.65 6.02 -4.48
N ILE A 99 -9.66 6.62 -3.85
CA ILE A 99 -9.09 6.12 -2.60
C ILE A 99 -10.04 6.42 -1.44
N GLN A 100 -10.59 5.39 -0.82
CA GLN A 100 -11.55 5.52 0.28
C GLN A 100 -10.92 5.24 1.65
N SER A 101 -10.04 4.24 1.73
CA SER A 101 -9.35 3.85 2.96
C SER A 101 -7.88 3.54 2.69
N ALA A 102 -7.05 3.59 3.72
CA ALA A 102 -5.62 3.35 3.57
C ALA A 102 -5.00 2.76 4.84
N ARG A 103 -3.90 2.03 4.66
CA ARG A 103 -3.03 1.56 5.73
C ARG A 103 -1.63 2.11 5.50
N VAL A 104 -1.08 2.76 6.51
CA VAL A 104 0.27 3.32 6.49
C VAL A 104 1.13 2.54 7.47
N SER A 105 2.31 2.11 7.04
CA SER A 105 3.21 1.28 7.84
C SER A 105 4.67 1.62 7.57
N ARG A 106 5.57 1.27 8.49
CA ARG A 106 7.02 1.34 8.26
C ARG A 106 7.50 0.11 7.50
N ILE A 107 8.35 0.31 6.51
CA ILE A 107 9.05 -0.79 5.83
C ILE A 107 9.94 -1.50 6.86
N GLY A 108 9.66 -2.77 7.13
CA GLY A 108 10.37 -3.56 8.13
C GLY A 108 9.93 -3.33 9.59
N GLY A 109 8.88 -2.54 9.82
CA GLY A 109 8.23 -2.46 11.13
C GLY A 109 7.46 -3.74 11.47
N PRO A 110 7.05 -3.94 12.73
CA PRO A 110 6.15 -5.01 13.10
C PRO A 110 4.88 -4.89 12.23
N HIS A 111 4.63 -5.91 11.41
CA HIS A 111 3.29 -6.11 10.86
C HIS A 111 2.38 -6.29 12.09
N PRO A 112 1.27 -5.55 12.23
CA PRO A 112 0.23 -5.94 13.18
C PRO A 112 -0.05 -7.42 12.90
N PRO A 113 -0.10 -8.28 13.93
CA PRO A 113 -0.52 -9.65 13.73
C PRO A 113 -1.83 -9.59 12.94
N THR A 114 -1.85 -10.22 11.77
CA THR A 114 -3.09 -10.57 11.10
C THR A 114 -4.00 -11.08 12.21
N PRO A 115 -5.22 -10.52 12.39
CA PRO A 115 -6.18 -11.13 13.31
C PRO A 115 -6.18 -12.63 13.01
N PRO A 116 -6.09 -13.52 14.02
CA PRO A 116 -6.22 -14.94 13.80
C PRO A 116 -7.67 -15.18 13.38
N THR A 117 -7.98 -14.95 12.11
CA THR A 117 -9.20 -15.44 11.52
C THR A 117 -8.97 -16.94 11.44
N LEU A 118 -9.67 -17.67 12.31
CA LEU A 118 -9.83 -19.12 12.26
C LEU A 118 -9.78 -19.58 10.81
N PRO A 119 -9.03 -20.65 10.46
CA PRO A 119 -9.05 -21.17 9.10
C PRO A 119 -10.52 -21.38 8.73
N PRO A 120 -11.07 -20.67 7.74
CA PRO A 120 -12.37 -21.05 7.26
C PRO A 120 -12.13 -22.43 6.65
N THR A 121 -12.72 -23.47 7.25
CA THR A 121 -12.86 -24.79 6.65
C THR A 121 -13.73 -24.60 5.40
N LEU A 122 -13.13 -24.04 4.36
CA LEU A 122 -13.74 -23.98 3.06
C LEU A 122 -13.72 -25.40 2.51
N PRO A 123 -14.83 -25.87 1.93
CA PRO A 123 -14.83 -27.15 1.24
C PRO A 123 -13.70 -27.16 0.20
N PRO A 124 -13.06 -28.32 -0.05
CA PRO A 124 -12.09 -28.45 -1.11
C PRO A 124 -12.71 -27.93 -2.41
N VAL A 125 -12.08 -26.90 -3.00
CA VAL A 125 -12.56 -26.30 -4.24
C VAL A 125 -12.39 -27.36 -5.32
N SER A 126 -13.49 -28.02 -5.68
CA SER A 126 -13.51 -29.07 -6.69
C SER A 126 -13.11 -28.50 -8.05
N GLY A 127 -11.86 -28.71 -8.44
CA GLY A 127 -11.48 -29.19 -9.79
C GLY A 127 -11.40 -28.21 -10.96
N THR A 128 -12.08 -27.06 -11.00
CA THR A 128 -12.07 -26.19 -12.22
C THR A 128 -12.00 -24.69 -12.01
N ASP A 129 -12.09 -24.18 -10.77
CA ASP A 129 -12.01 -22.73 -10.48
C ASP A 129 -10.56 -22.25 -10.41
N GLN A 130 -9.88 -22.22 -11.56
CA GLN A 130 -8.56 -21.63 -11.69
C GLN A 130 -8.67 -20.13 -11.98
N VAL A 131 -7.68 -19.37 -11.55
CA VAL A 131 -7.56 -17.96 -11.95
C VAL A 131 -7.14 -17.93 -13.41
N ARG A 132 -7.82 -17.16 -14.25
CA ARG A 132 -7.44 -17.04 -15.67
C ARG A 132 -6.95 -15.64 -15.97
N ILE A 133 -5.80 -15.54 -16.62
CA ILE A 133 -5.25 -14.28 -17.12
C ILE A 133 -5.40 -14.24 -18.64
N PHE A 134 -5.67 -13.06 -19.18
CA PHE A 134 -5.90 -12.83 -20.60
C PHE A 134 -5.01 -11.68 -21.09
N ASP A 135 -4.48 -11.77 -22.31
CA ASP A 135 -3.69 -10.68 -22.90
C ASP A 135 -4.54 -9.55 -23.48
N GLY A 136 -5.84 -9.78 -23.71
CA GLY A 136 -6.82 -8.79 -24.10
C GLY A 136 -7.70 -8.30 -22.95
N ARG A 137 -8.43 -7.21 -23.20
CA ARG A 137 -9.43 -6.65 -22.27
C ARG A 137 -10.74 -7.42 -22.36
N ARG A 138 -11.58 -7.33 -21.33
CA ARG A 138 -12.86 -8.04 -21.22
C ARG A 138 -12.73 -9.55 -21.50
N TYR A 139 -11.65 -10.15 -21.00
CA TYR A 139 -11.38 -11.58 -21.13
C TYR A 139 -11.21 -12.05 -22.59
N SER A 140 -10.62 -11.20 -23.44
CA SER A 140 -10.33 -11.52 -24.84
C SER A 140 -8.86 -11.86 -25.07
N GLY A 141 -8.53 -12.36 -26.27
CA GLY A 141 -7.17 -12.71 -26.66
C GLY A 141 -6.77 -14.11 -26.18
N THR A 142 -5.46 -14.34 -26.10
CA THR A 142 -4.89 -15.56 -25.53
C THR A 142 -5.15 -15.56 -24.04
N ASP A 143 -5.48 -16.72 -23.50
CA ASP A 143 -5.64 -16.94 -22.08
C ASP A 143 -4.65 -17.96 -21.53
N LYS A 144 -4.49 -17.92 -20.21
CA LYS A 144 -3.75 -18.92 -19.45
C LYS A 144 -4.40 -19.13 -18.10
N ASP A 145 -4.65 -20.39 -17.78
CA ASP A 145 -5.04 -20.78 -16.44
C ASP A 145 -3.82 -20.75 -15.50
N VAL A 146 -4.05 -20.20 -14.31
CA VAL A 146 -3.06 -20.00 -13.25
C VAL A 146 -3.57 -20.69 -12.00
N THR A 147 -2.85 -21.73 -11.59
CA THR A 147 -3.11 -22.46 -10.36
C THR A 147 -2.74 -21.62 -9.13
N ALA A 148 -3.36 -21.94 -7.98
CA ALA A 148 -2.96 -21.39 -6.70
C ALA A 148 -1.46 -21.62 -6.45
N GLY A 149 -0.77 -20.59 -6.00
CA GLY A 149 0.67 -20.64 -5.78
C GLY A 149 1.41 -19.34 -6.07
N ASN A 150 2.72 -19.42 -5.88
CA ASN A 150 3.66 -18.32 -6.06
C ASN A 150 4.31 -18.41 -7.44
N HIS A 151 3.96 -17.49 -8.34
CA HIS A 151 4.52 -17.41 -9.69
C HIS A 151 5.56 -16.30 -9.74
N ALA A 152 6.80 -16.61 -9.32
CA ALA A 152 7.88 -15.64 -9.18
C ALA A 152 8.33 -15.01 -10.51
N ARG A 153 8.00 -15.66 -11.64
CA ARG A 153 8.21 -15.17 -13.00
C ARG A 153 7.07 -15.69 -13.88
N LEU A 154 6.55 -14.83 -14.76
CA LEU A 154 5.51 -15.21 -15.72
C LEU A 154 6.06 -15.75 -17.05
N GLY A 155 7.38 -15.64 -17.28
CA GLY A 155 8.00 -16.14 -18.50
C GLY A 155 7.42 -15.44 -19.74
N PRO A 156 6.91 -16.17 -20.75
CA PRO A 156 6.28 -15.58 -21.95
C PRO A 156 5.06 -14.70 -21.67
N TRP A 157 4.48 -14.78 -20.47
CA TRP A 157 3.35 -13.97 -20.00
C TRP A 157 3.77 -12.71 -19.24
N THR A 158 5.07 -12.40 -19.20
CA THR A 158 5.55 -11.15 -18.60
C THR A 158 5.05 -9.94 -19.42
N ASN A 159 4.54 -8.91 -18.75
CA ASN A 159 4.01 -7.69 -19.36
C ASN A 159 2.91 -7.93 -20.40
N ARG A 160 2.13 -9.01 -20.24
CA ARG A 160 1.01 -9.36 -21.13
C ARG A 160 -0.39 -9.26 -20.54
N PRO A 161 -0.62 -9.55 -19.24
CA PRO A 161 -1.98 -9.60 -18.74
C PRO A 161 -2.66 -8.23 -18.87
N SER A 162 -3.88 -8.25 -19.41
CA SER A 162 -4.76 -7.10 -19.60
C SER A 162 -6.13 -7.31 -18.94
N SER A 163 -6.54 -8.54 -18.66
CA SER A 163 -7.71 -8.84 -17.82
C SER A 163 -7.53 -10.14 -17.02
N VAL A 164 -8.23 -10.25 -15.90
CA VAL A 164 -8.07 -11.37 -14.95
C VAL A 164 -9.43 -11.81 -14.43
N GLN A 165 -9.75 -13.10 -14.57
CA GLN A 165 -10.88 -13.72 -13.91
C GLN A 165 -10.40 -14.31 -12.59
N VAL A 166 -11.01 -13.84 -11.50
CA VAL A 166 -10.74 -14.30 -10.14
C VAL A 166 -12.01 -14.97 -9.63
N PRO A 167 -12.06 -16.32 -9.63
CA PRO A 167 -13.20 -17.05 -9.10
C PRO A 167 -13.45 -16.69 -7.65
N ARG A 168 -14.70 -16.88 -7.19
CA ARG A 168 -15.01 -16.75 -5.77
C ARG A 168 -14.14 -17.73 -4.98
N GLY A 169 -13.63 -17.30 -3.84
CA GLY A 169 -12.70 -18.14 -3.10
C GLY A 169 -11.23 -17.91 -3.45
N TYR A 170 -10.89 -16.96 -4.35
CA TYR A 170 -9.51 -16.63 -4.71
C TYR A 170 -9.20 -15.15 -4.57
N VAL A 171 -7.90 -14.88 -4.38
CA VAL A 171 -7.30 -13.55 -4.36
C VAL A 171 -6.03 -13.62 -5.19
N VAL A 172 -5.84 -12.66 -6.08
CA VAL A 172 -4.65 -12.54 -6.91
C VAL A 172 -3.89 -11.29 -6.51
N VAL A 173 -2.59 -11.41 -6.29
CA VAL A 173 -1.69 -10.27 -6.10
C VAL A 173 -0.74 -10.21 -7.28
N LEU A 174 -0.82 -9.13 -8.06
CA LEU A 174 0.03 -8.85 -9.21
C LEU A 174 1.19 -7.96 -8.77
N PHE A 175 2.38 -8.20 -9.30
CA PHE A 175 3.60 -7.44 -9.02
C PHE A 175 4.23 -6.95 -10.32
N ASP A 176 4.72 -5.71 -10.31
CA ASP A 176 5.36 -5.08 -11.48
C ASP A 176 6.85 -5.45 -11.63
N GLN A 177 7.40 -6.20 -10.67
CA GLN A 177 8.75 -6.75 -10.72
C GLN A 177 8.76 -8.27 -10.50
N PRO A 178 9.84 -8.97 -10.90
CA PRO A 178 10.00 -10.39 -10.63
C PRO A 178 10.21 -10.67 -9.13
N ASN A 179 9.88 -11.88 -8.68
CA ASN A 179 10.04 -12.34 -7.30
C ASN A 179 9.22 -11.54 -6.27
N PHE A 180 8.00 -11.12 -6.62
CA PHE A 180 7.04 -10.45 -5.72
C PHE A 180 7.57 -9.11 -5.16
N ARG A 181 8.25 -8.35 -6.01
CA ARG A 181 8.86 -7.06 -5.66
C ARG A 181 8.09 -5.91 -6.30
N GLY A 182 8.44 -4.70 -5.88
CA GLY A 182 7.92 -3.47 -6.45
C GLY A 182 6.52 -3.11 -5.99
N THR A 183 5.78 -2.46 -6.89
CA THR A 183 4.38 -2.10 -6.71
C THR A 183 3.55 -3.38 -6.80
N SER A 184 2.47 -3.47 -6.01
CA SER A 184 1.56 -4.62 -6.10
C SER A 184 0.09 -4.23 -6.12
N LEU A 185 -0.69 -4.90 -6.97
CA LEU A 185 -2.15 -4.77 -7.07
C LEU A 185 -2.81 -6.06 -6.59
N ARG A 186 -3.71 -5.95 -5.62
CA ARG A 186 -4.51 -7.08 -5.13
C ARG A 186 -5.91 -7.03 -5.75
N LEU A 187 -6.27 -8.11 -6.43
CA LEU A 187 -7.56 -8.36 -7.05
C LEU A 187 -8.28 -9.45 -6.26
N ALA A 188 -9.47 -9.13 -5.75
CA ALA A 188 -10.32 -10.09 -5.03
C ALA A 188 -11.54 -10.54 -5.85
N GLN A 189 -11.67 -10.03 -7.08
CA GLN A 189 -12.81 -10.26 -7.95
C GLN A 189 -12.39 -10.16 -9.41
N ASN A 190 -13.28 -10.63 -10.28
CA ASN A 190 -13.18 -10.49 -11.72
C ASN A 190 -12.85 -9.05 -12.12
N THR A 191 -11.82 -8.92 -12.95
CA THR A 191 -11.26 -7.66 -13.41
C THR A 191 -11.23 -7.67 -14.92
N GLU A 192 -12.20 -7.00 -15.53
CA GLU A 192 -12.37 -6.94 -16.99
C GLU A 192 -11.24 -6.16 -17.67
N SER A 193 -10.54 -5.28 -16.96
CA SER A 193 -9.48 -4.46 -17.53
C SER A 193 -8.49 -4.06 -16.42
N LEU A 194 -7.26 -4.56 -16.51
CA LEU A 194 -6.14 -4.14 -15.67
C LEU A 194 -5.72 -2.70 -15.98
N ALA A 195 -6.04 -2.22 -17.18
CA ALA A 195 -5.88 -0.81 -17.50
C ALA A 195 -6.70 0.09 -16.58
N ASP A 196 -7.83 -0.37 -16.03
CA ASP A 196 -8.66 0.36 -15.07
C ASP A 196 -7.98 0.53 -13.70
N PHE A 197 -6.81 -0.10 -13.52
CA PHE A 197 -5.97 0.07 -12.34
C PHE A 197 -4.59 0.64 -12.70
N GLY A 198 -4.32 0.89 -14.00
CA GLY A 198 -3.00 1.28 -14.50
C GLY A 198 -1.99 0.13 -14.57
N TRP A 199 -2.47 -1.10 -14.68
CA TRP A 199 -1.71 -2.35 -14.61
C TRP A 199 -1.67 -3.16 -15.91
N ASP A 200 -2.27 -2.63 -16.98
CA ASP A 200 -2.23 -3.17 -18.34
C ASP A 200 -0.78 -3.46 -18.75
N ASN A 201 -0.46 -4.69 -19.15
CA ASN A 201 0.86 -5.07 -19.64
C ASN A 201 2.03 -4.79 -18.66
N ARG A 202 1.79 -4.82 -17.35
CA ARG A 202 2.83 -4.55 -16.33
C ARG A 202 3.17 -5.71 -15.42
N VAL A 203 2.40 -6.80 -15.47
CA VAL A 203 2.56 -7.91 -14.53
C VAL A 203 3.82 -8.71 -14.87
N GLN A 204 4.71 -8.90 -13.89
CA GLN A 204 5.93 -9.69 -14.05
C GLN A 204 6.01 -10.89 -13.10
N SER A 205 5.39 -10.78 -11.92
CA SER A 205 5.16 -11.90 -11.01
C SER A 205 3.77 -11.81 -10.39
N MET A 206 3.23 -12.95 -9.94
CA MET A 206 1.91 -13.00 -9.35
C MET A 206 1.79 -14.06 -8.26
N GLN A 207 0.93 -13.81 -7.27
CA GLN A 207 0.55 -14.78 -6.26
C GLN A 207 -0.94 -15.03 -6.38
N VAL A 208 -1.32 -16.31 -6.47
CA VAL A 208 -2.71 -16.73 -6.45
C VAL A 208 -2.97 -17.47 -5.16
N MET A 209 -3.87 -16.93 -4.35
CA MET A 209 -4.20 -17.44 -3.03
C MET A 209 -5.68 -17.82 -2.99
N GLN A 210 -6.03 -18.86 -2.25
CA GLN A 210 -7.42 -19.11 -1.89
C GLN A 210 -7.83 -18.13 -0.76
N SER A 211 -8.94 -17.43 -0.90
CA SER A 211 -9.47 -16.51 0.11
C SER A 211 -9.81 -17.31 1.37
N GLY A 212 -8.97 -17.22 2.40
CA GLY A 212 -9.01 -18.10 3.58
C GLY A 212 -7.65 -18.68 3.95
N GLN A 213 -6.66 -18.60 3.05
CA GLN A 213 -5.27 -18.90 3.35
C GLN A 213 -4.53 -17.61 3.78
N PRO A 214 -3.69 -17.65 4.84
CA PRO A 214 -2.86 -16.52 5.23
C PRO A 214 -1.99 -16.02 4.06
N GLN A 215 -1.82 -14.70 3.96
CA GLN A 215 -0.81 -14.10 3.08
C GLN A 215 0.54 -14.78 3.33
N PRO A 216 1.29 -15.20 2.29
CA PRO A 216 2.66 -15.67 2.47
C PRO A 216 3.47 -14.58 3.16
N VAL A 217 3.70 -14.74 4.46
CA VAL A 217 4.57 -13.87 5.23
C VAL A 217 5.96 -14.07 4.63
N ARG A 218 6.58 -12.99 4.14
CA ARG A 218 8.01 -13.01 3.82
C ARG A 218 8.72 -13.63 5.04
N PRO A 219 9.55 -14.69 4.90
CA PRO A 219 10.21 -15.29 6.06
C PRO A 219 10.94 -14.18 6.80
N GLN A 220 10.43 -13.81 7.97
CA GLN A 220 11.07 -12.85 8.84
C GLN A 220 12.23 -13.59 9.51
N PRO A 221 13.44 -13.00 9.58
CA PRO A 221 14.50 -13.53 10.44
C PRO A 221 13.92 -13.66 11.84
N VAL A 222 13.94 -14.88 12.39
CA VAL A 222 13.47 -15.14 13.74
C VAL A 222 14.27 -14.24 14.69
N PRO A 223 13.64 -13.38 15.51
CA PRO A 223 14.37 -12.64 16.52
C PRO A 223 15.05 -13.66 17.44
N VAL A 224 16.38 -13.70 17.43
CA VAL A 224 17.14 -14.47 18.41
C VAL A 224 16.87 -13.82 19.75
N THR A 225 16.01 -14.42 20.56
CA THR A 225 15.80 -14.02 21.95
C THR A 225 17.10 -14.25 22.69
N ARG A 226 17.85 -13.17 22.90
CA ARG A 226 18.97 -13.15 23.85
C ARG A 226 18.38 -13.50 25.23
N PRO A 227 18.89 -14.54 25.93
CA PRO A 227 18.41 -14.83 27.27
C PRO A 227 18.66 -13.62 28.19
N LEU A 228 17.65 -13.27 29.00
CA LEU A 228 17.80 -12.26 30.05
C LEU A 228 18.93 -12.66 31.01
N PRO A 229 19.77 -11.71 31.47
CA PRO A 229 20.72 -12.01 32.54
C PRO A 229 19.95 -12.37 33.81
N SER A 230 20.22 -13.55 34.35
CA SER A 230 19.67 -14.03 35.61
C SER A 230 19.94 -13.03 36.73
N GLN A 231 18.88 -12.43 37.26
CA GLN A 231 18.93 -11.73 38.54
C GLN A 231 19.29 -12.77 39.60
N ARG A 232 20.51 -12.72 40.14
CA ARG A 232 20.87 -13.52 41.31
C ARG A 232 20.07 -13.00 42.51
N VAL A 233 19.30 -13.88 43.13
CA VAL A 233 18.81 -13.69 44.49
C VAL A 233 19.72 -14.51 45.41
N ASN A 234 20.63 -13.81 46.08
CA ASN A 234 21.16 -14.03 47.45
C ASN A 234 22.44 -13.22 47.63
#